data_AF-A0A3A9Z599-F1
#
_entry.id   AF-A0A3A9Z599-F1
#
_cell.length_a   1.000
_cell.length_b   1.000
_cell.length_c   1.000
_cell.angle_alpha   90.00
_cell.angle_beta   90.00
_cell.angle_gamma   90.00
#
_symmetry.space_group_name_H-M   'P 1'
#
loop_
_entity.id
_entity.type
_entity.pdbx_description
1 polymer ?
#
loop_
_entity_poly.entity_id
_entity_poly.type
_entity_poly.pdbx_seq_one_letter_code
_entity_poly.pdbx_strand_id
1 'polypeptide(L)'
;MSGDELYYLPDEFRESARVGLDSADAAESTGRYLRNARPDAHGFGGADAFVASLNATRDRQAREVRQAAEGRENMAGADQRTADIGEETDAAAQSALGKANSAVARAIADGM
;
A
#
# COMPACT_ATOMS: atom_id res chain seq x y z
N MET A 1 7.72 12.16 26.68
CA MET A 1 6.72 12.19 25.60
C MET A 1 7.50 12.29 24.30
N SER A 2 7.74 11.17 23.64
CA SER A 2 8.33 11.14 22.30
C SER A 2 7.25 11.61 21.34
N GLY A 3 7.37 12.85 20.86
CA GLY A 3 6.56 13.35 19.76
C GLY A 3 6.93 12.54 18.53
N ASP A 4 6.10 11.55 18.24
CA ASP A 4 6.12 10.85 16.96
C ASP A 4 5.53 11.83 15.93
N GLU A 5 6.29 12.85 15.59
CA GLU A 5 5.97 13.75 14.49
C GLU A 5 6.12 12.92 13.22
N LEU A 6 4.99 12.43 12.70
CA LEU A 6 4.90 11.90 11.35
C LEU A 6 5.30 13.02 10.38
N TYR A 7 6.58 13.06 10.02
CA TYR A 7 7.07 13.93 8.97
C TYR A 7 6.46 13.49 7.64
N TYR A 8 5.81 14.43 6.96
CA TYR A 8 5.30 14.18 5.62
C TYR A 8 6.48 14.10 4.64
N LEU A 9 6.71 12.90 4.11
CA LEU A 9 7.76 12.61 3.12
C LEU A 9 7.12 11.93 1.91
N PRO A 10 6.75 12.67 0.84
CA PRO A 10 6.02 12.12 -0.30
C PRO A 10 6.73 10.93 -0.96
N ASP A 11 8.06 10.97 -1.00
CA ASP A 11 8.87 9.89 -1.55
C ASP A 11 8.79 8.60 -0.73
N GLU A 12 8.66 8.69 0.59
CA GLU A 12 8.48 7.51 1.46
C GLU A 12 7.09 6.89 1.27
N PHE A 13 6.05 7.70 1.06
CA PHE A 13 4.71 7.21 0.72
C PHE A 13 4.70 6.52 -0.66
N ARG A 14 5.40 7.08 -1.65
CA ARG A 14 5.52 6.43 -2.97
C ARG A 14 6.26 5.10 -2.90
N GLU A 15 7.34 5.05 -2.13
CA GLU A 15 8.10 3.82 -1.97
C GLU A 15 7.28 2.78 -1.19
N SER A 16 6.57 3.20 -0.14
CA SER A 16 5.63 2.34 0.59
C SER A 16 4.53 1.80 -0.32
N ALA A 17 3.99 2.63 -1.22
CA ALA A 17 3.02 2.20 -2.23
C ALA A 17 3.60 1.14 -3.18
N ARG A 18 4.83 1.33 -3.69
CA ARG A 18 5.50 0.33 -4.54
C ARG A 18 5.69 -1.00 -3.83
N VAL A 19 6.25 -0.96 -2.62
CA VAL A 19 6.45 -2.18 -1.79
C VAL A 19 5.12 -2.86 -1.47
N GLY A 20 4.06 -2.06 -1.26
CA GLY A 20 2.70 -2.55 -1.09
C GLY A 20 2.21 -3.34 -2.31
N LEU A 21 2.36 -2.79 -3.51
CA LEU A 21 1.99 -3.46 -4.76
C LEU A 21 2.81 -4.73 -5.00
N ASP A 22 4.14 -4.68 -4.81
CA ASP A 22 5.00 -5.86 -4.94
C ASP A 22 4.59 -6.98 -3.97
N SER A 23 4.20 -6.60 -2.74
CA SER A 23 3.68 -7.54 -1.75
C SER A 23 2.32 -8.13 -2.15
N ALA A 24 1.46 -7.35 -2.79
CA ALA A 24 0.18 -7.82 -3.32
C ALA A 24 0.39 -8.83 -4.44
N ASP A 25 1.30 -8.55 -5.38
CA ASP A 25 1.67 -9.46 -6.48
C ASP A 25 2.24 -10.78 -5.97
N ALA A 26 3.14 -10.71 -4.98
CA ALA A 26 3.71 -11.90 -4.34
C ALA A 26 2.63 -12.75 -3.63
N ALA A 27 1.68 -12.09 -2.96
CA ALA A 27 0.53 -12.76 -2.36
C ALA A 27 -0.35 -13.40 -3.45
N GLU A 28 -0.67 -12.70 -4.53
CA GLU A 28 -1.49 -13.26 -5.61
C GLU A 28 -0.84 -14.49 -6.26
N SER A 29 0.47 -14.43 -6.50
CA SER A 29 1.28 -15.56 -6.99
C SER A 29 1.22 -16.75 -6.03
N THR A 30 1.37 -16.51 -4.73
CA THR A 30 1.24 -17.54 -3.69
C THR A 30 -0.15 -18.17 -3.71
N GLY A 31 -1.20 -17.35 -3.86
CA GLY A 31 -2.57 -17.83 -3.98
C GLY A 31 -2.79 -18.69 -5.23
N ARG A 32 -2.18 -18.35 -6.37
CA ARG A 32 -2.20 -19.16 -7.59
C ARG A 32 -1.48 -20.50 -7.37
N TYR A 33 -0.31 -20.49 -6.73
CA TYR A 33 0.43 -21.70 -6.39
C TYR A 33 -0.40 -22.64 -5.51
N LEU A 34 -1.00 -22.12 -4.43
CA LEU A 34 -1.85 -22.90 -3.53
C LEU A 34 -3.04 -23.52 -4.27
N ARG A 35 -3.71 -22.79 -5.17
CA ARG A 35 -4.84 -23.34 -5.96
C ARG A 35 -4.43 -24.46 -6.91
N ASN A 36 -3.19 -24.47 -7.37
CA ASN A 36 -2.65 -25.52 -8.24
C ASN A 36 -2.25 -26.78 -7.47
N ALA A 37 -2.03 -26.69 -6.16
CA ALA A 37 -1.76 -27.86 -5.33
C ALA A 37 -3.03 -28.74 -5.25
N ARG A 38 -2.94 -29.97 -5.76
CA ARG A 38 -4.02 -30.96 -5.73
C ARG A 38 -3.61 -32.20 -4.92
N PRO A 39 -3.70 -32.15 -3.58
CA PRO A 39 -3.59 -33.34 -2.74
C PRO A 39 -4.65 -34.39 -3.13
N ASP A 40 -4.21 -35.61 -3.43
CA ASP A 40 -5.06 -36.74 -3.82
C ASP A 40 -4.86 -37.93 -2.87
N ALA A 41 -5.97 -38.53 -2.41
CA ALA A 41 -5.96 -39.65 -1.47
C ALA A 41 -5.24 -40.88 -2.00
N HIS A 42 -5.30 -41.15 -3.32
CA HIS A 42 -4.55 -42.26 -3.91
C HIS A 42 -3.04 -42.08 -3.76
N GLY A 43 -2.54 -40.83 -3.83
CA GLY A 43 -1.14 -40.49 -3.58
C GLY A 43 -0.70 -40.61 -2.12
N PHE A 44 -1.65 -40.69 -1.19
CA PHE A 44 -1.42 -40.83 0.26
C PHE A 44 -1.94 -42.16 0.82
N GLY A 45 -2.02 -43.21 -0.01
CA GLY A 45 -2.39 -44.56 0.44
C GLY A 45 -3.83 -44.69 0.94
N GLY A 46 -4.75 -43.85 0.45
CA GLY A 46 -6.16 -43.84 0.85
C GLY A 46 -6.44 -43.06 2.14
N ALA A 47 -5.53 -42.18 2.56
CA ALA A 47 -5.71 -41.35 3.76
C ALA A 47 -6.67 -40.17 3.51
N ASP A 48 -7.95 -40.47 3.26
CA ASP A 48 -8.99 -39.49 2.89
C ASP A 48 -9.14 -38.35 3.90
N ALA A 49 -9.13 -38.67 5.20
CA ALA A 49 -9.26 -37.66 6.26
C ALA A 49 -8.07 -36.68 6.29
N PHE A 50 -6.87 -37.18 6.02
CA PHE A 50 -5.66 -36.35 5.94
C PHE A 50 -5.71 -35.43 4.72
N VAL A 51 -6.07 -35.98 3.56
CA VAL A 51 -6.20 -35.21 2.31
C VAL A 51 -7.32 -34.17 2.41
N ALA A 52 -8.44 -34.49 3.05
CA ALA A 52 -9.50 -33.53 3.34
C ALA A 52 -9.00 -32.36 4.20
N SER A 53 -8.23 -32.65 5.27
CA SER A 53 -7.63 -31.63 6.13
C SER A 53 -6.61 -30.74 5.39
N LEU A 54 -5.77 -31.34 4.53
CA LEU A 54 -4.84 -30.61 3.68
C LEU A 54 -5.56 -29.67 2.71
N ASN A 55 -6.59 -30.17 2.03
CA ASN A 55 -7.38 -29.37 1.10
C ASN A 55 -8.09 -28.22 1.83
N ALA A 56 -8.67 -28.47 3.01
CA ALA A 56 -9.30 -27.43 3.82
C ALA A 56 -8.30 -26.34 4.25
N THR A 57 -7.09 -26.74 4.65
CA THR A 57 -6.01 -25.81 5.02
C THR A 57 -5.54 -24.98 3.83
N ARG A 58 -5.30 -25.62 2.69
CA ARG A 58 -4.95 -24.96 1.43
C ARG A 58 -5.99 -23.91 1.05
N ASP A 59 -7.26 -24.26 1.12
CA ASP A 59 -8.36 -23.35 0.74
C ASP A 59 -8.46 -22.17 1.71
N ARG A 60 -8.23 -22.40 3.01
CA ARG A 60 -8.14 -21.33 4.00
C ARG A 60 -6.99 -20.38 3.71
N GLN A 61 -5.78 -20.90 3.52
CA GLN A 61 -4.60 -20.10 3.21
C GLN A 61 -4.78 -19.31 1.89
N ALA A 62 -5.37 -19.93 0.86
CA ALA A 62 -5.64 -19.25 -0.40
C ALA A 62 -6.61 -18.06 -0.24
N ARG A 63 -7.57 -18.13 0.69
CA ARG A 63 -8.45 -17.00 1.02
C ARG A 63 -7.72 -15.90 1.80
N GLU A 64 -6.97 -16.29 2.83
CA GLU A 64 -6.22 -15.35 3.67
C GLU A 64 -5.18 -14.57 2.85
N VAL A 65 -4.48 -15.26 1.95
CA VAL A 65 -3.51 -14.65 1.02
C VAL A 65 -4.18 -13.67 0.06
N ARG A 66 -5.39 -13.98 -0.44
CA ARG A 66 -6.16 -13.04 -1.28
C ARG A 66 -6.53 -11.78 -0.49
N GLN A 67 -7.01 -11.94 0.73
CA GLN A 67 -7.35 -10.81 1.60
C GLN A 67 -6.12 -9.94 1.90
N ALA A 68 -4.95 -10.57 2.08
CA ALA A 68 -3.69 -9.84 2.25
C ALA A 68 -3.32 -9.05 0.98
N ALA A 69 -3.48 -9.62 -0.22
CA ALA A 69 -3.25 -8.93 -1.48
C ALA A 69 -4.14 -7.69 -1.62
N GLU A 70 -5.46 -7.86 -1.43
CA GLU A 70 -6.43 -6.76 -1.46
C GLU A 70 -6.11 -5.68 -0.41
N GLY A 71 -5.71 -6.08 0.80
CA GLY A 71 -5.29 -5.14 1.84
C GLY A 71 -4.05 -4.32 1.45
N ARG A 72 -3.08 -4.97 0.81
CA ARG A 72 -1.84 -4.32 0.34
C ARG A 72 -2.08 -3.37 -0.82
N GLU A 73 -2.95 -3.73 -1.78
CA GLU A 73 -3.37 -2.82 -2.85
C GLU A 73 -4.08 -1.58 -2.30
N ASN A 74 -4.98 -1.78 -1.33
CA ASN A 74 -5.69 -0.67 -0.69
C ASN A 74 -4.75 0.27 0.06
N MET A 75 -3.77 -0.28 0.79
CA MET A 75 -2.72 0.51 1.44
C MET A 75 -1.89 1.28 0.43
N ALA A 76 -1.42 0.62 -0.64
CA ALA A 76 -0.63 1.28 -1.67
C ALA A 76 -1.39 2.44 -2.33
N GLY A 77 -2.68 2.25 -2.62
CA GLY A 77 -3.53 3.32 -3.14
C GLY A 77 -3.78 4.44 -2.13
N ALA A 78 -3.76 4.17 -0.82
CA ALA A 78 -3.84 5.21 0.21
C ALA A 78 -2.53 6.01 0.31
N ASP A 79 -1.39 5.32 0.27
CA ASP A 79 -0.07 5.95 0.32
C ASP A 79 0.15 6.86 -0.90
N GLN A 80 -0.21 6.37 -2.09
CA GLN A 80 -0.10 7.17 -3.31
C GLN A 80 -0.98 8.43 -3.26
N ARG A 81 -2.22 8.32 -2.79
CA ARG A 81 -3.10 9.49 -2.58
C ARG A 81 -2.54 10.47 -1.56
N THR A 82 -1.92 9.97 -0.50
CA THR A 82 -1.28 10.81 0.53
C THR A 82 -0.11 11.59 -0.06
N ALA A 83 0.71 10.94 -0.89
CA ALA A 83 1.79 11.59 -1.62
C ALA A 83 1.24 12.70 -2.54
N ASP A 84 0.22 12.40 -3.35
CA ASP A 84 -0.35 13.37 -4.29
C ASP A 84 -0.96 14.60 -3.59
N ILE A 85 -1.71 14.38 -2.50
CA ILE A 85 -2.36 15.46 -1.73
C ILE A 85 -1.33 16.40 -1.12
N GLY A 86 -0.26 15.88 -0.54
CA GLY A 86 0.73 16.74 0.10
C GLY A 86 1.60 17.50 -0.92
N GLU A 87 1.86 16.96 -2.10
CA GLU A 87 2.50 17.74 -3.18
C GLU A 87 1.60 18.88 -3.68
N GLU A 88 0.30 18.63 -3.84
CA GLU A 88 -0.67 19.67 -4.17
C GLU A 88 -0.68 20.76 -3.09
N THR A 89 -0.62 20.35 -1.82
CA THR A 89 -0.58 21.25 -0.66
C THR A 89 0.70 22.08 -0.64
N ASP A 90 1.86 21.47 -0.88
CA ASP A 90 3.15 22.16 -0.95
C ASP A 90 3.20 23.15 -2.12
N ALA A 91 2.68 22.78 -3.28
CA ALA A 91 2.57 23.68 -4.44
C ALA A 91 1.64 24.88 -4.15
N ALA A 92 0.50 24.63 -3.48
CA ALA A 92 -0.42 25.68 -3.07
C ALA A 92 0.22 26.62 -2.05
N ALA A 93 0.96 26.08 -1.06
CA ALA A 93 1.68 26.86 -0.06
C ALA A 93 2.77 27.72 -0.70
N GLN A 94 3.59 27.15 -1.59
CA GLN A 94 4.62 27.90 -2.33
C GLN A 94 4.01 29.02 -3.18
N SER A 95 2.88 28.77 -3.85
CA SER A 95 2.14 29.78 -4.61
C SER A 95 1.63 30.91 -3.70
N ALA A 96 1.08 30.58 -2.54
CA ALA A 96 0.59 31.54 -1.57
C ALA A 96 1.74 32.40 -0.99
N LEU A 97 2.86 31.78 -0.62
CA LEU A 97 4.06 32.47 -0.14
C LEU A 97 4.66 33.38 -1.22
N GLY A 98 4.72 32.92 -2.47
CA GLY A 98 5.16 33.74 -3.60
C GLY A 98 4.28 34.97 -3.81
N LYS A 99 2.96 34.81 -3.76
CA LYS A 99 2.00 35.92 -3.83
C LYS A 99 2.17 36.89 -2.67
N ALA A 100 2.27 36.40 -1.44
CA ALA A 100 2.49 37.22 -0.25
C ALA A 100 3.80 38.01 -0.34
N ASN A 101 4.90 37.36 -0.71
CA ASN A 101 6.19 38.01 -0.91
C ASN A 101 6.13 39.07 -2.02
N SER A 102 5.42 38.79 -3.11
CA SER A 102 5.24 39.78 -4.19
C SER A 102 4.38 40.97 -3.74
N ALA A 103 3.37 40.74 -2.91
CA ALA A 103 2.52 41.80 -2.35
C ALA A 103 3.28 42.65 -1.34
N VAL A 104 4.10 42.04 -0.49
CA VAL A 104 5.01 42.73 0.44
C VAL A 104 6.05 43.53 -0.32
N ALA A 105 6.70 42.94 -1.33
CA ALA A 105 7.67 43.65 -2.17
C ALA A 105 7.03 44.84 -2.90
N ARG A 106 5.79 44.68 -3.36
CA ARG A 106 5.01 45.76 -3.98
C ARG A 106 4.62 46.83 -2.97
N ALA A 107 4.21 46.48 -1.75
CA ALA A 107 3.92 47.44 -0.69
C ALA A 107 5.18 48.21 -0.23
N ILE A 108 6.36 47.58 -0.24
CA ILE A 108 7.64 48.26 0.00
C ILE A 108 8.00 49.20 -1.16
N ALA A 109 7.67 48.82 -2.40
CA ALA A 109 7.91 49.67 -3.56
C ALA A 109 6.89 50.83 -3.70
N ASP A 110 5.66 50.63 -3.21
CA ASP A 110 4.53 51.55 -3.36
C ASP A 110 4.37 52.53 -2.17
N GLY A 111 5.11 52.39 -1.07
CA GLY A 111 5.04 53.32 0.06
C GLY A 111 4.94 52.64 1.43
N MET A 112 5.94 52.54 2.32
CA MET A 112 7.15 53.38 2.54
C MET A 112 7.72 54.11 1.35
#